data_AF-A0A538S006-F1
#
_entry.id   AF-A0A538S006-F1
#
_cell.length_a   1.000
_cell.length_b   1.000
_cell.length_c   1.000
_cell.angle_alpha   90.00
_cell.angle_beta   90.00
_cell.angle_gamma   90.00
#
_symmetry.space_group_name_H-M   'P 1'
#
loop_
_entity.id
_entity.type
_entity.pdbx_description
1 polymer ?
#
loop_
_entity_poly.entity_id
_entity_poly.type
_entity_poly.pdbx_seq_one_letter_code
_entity_poly.pdbx_strand_id
1 'polypeptide(L)'
;MLTDAVKIYSLGARSASVPLKAEVLAKINVTSGRRGGNIGLLKDGRIDWPLLLRRKAFSKERDQTNGLIARAQNQAAQGQIDAEILEDLISAANELQRRLTNLAKTLRDDATWTPTMYLDAKSWLNQLDDALKVLQQPDAAAYLTGKYAARGSTVAELVQYMKHNGLQFAPCLAGGEAAYMALYRALRDYDTEGGSAVRPRR
;
A
#
# COMPACT_ATOMS: atom_id res chain seq x y z
N MET A 1 -13.82 -12.05 8.90
CA MET A 1 -13.74 -11.10 7.76
C MET A 1 -13.05 -11.73 6.55
N LEU A 2 -11.71 -11.94 6.52
CA LEU A 2 -11.10 -12.70 5.40
C LEU A 2 -11.39 -14.21 5.45
N THR A 3 -11.60 -14.78 6.64
CA THR A 3 -11.83 -16.22 6.85
C THR A 3 -13.22 -16.68 6.40
N ASP A 4 -14.20 -15.77 6.41
CA ASP A 4 -15.60 -16.11 6.10
C ASP A 4 -15.87 -16.06 4.58
N ALA A 5 -15.26 -15.10 3.88
CA ALA A 5 -15.32 -15.01 2.41
C ALA A 5 -14.73 -16.25 1.71
N VAL A 6 -13.77 -16.95 2.36
CA VAL A 6 -13.16 -18.18 1.84
C VAL A 6 -14.10 -19.39 1.95
N LYS A 7 -15.02 -19.42 2.93
CA LYS A 7 -16.00 -20.51 3.11
C LYS A 7 -17.11 -20.48 2.06
N ILE A 8 -17.46 -19.31 1.55
CA ILE A 8 -18.56 -19.14 0.57
C ILE A 8 -18.25 -19.85 -0.76
N TYR A 9 -16.97 -20.03 -1.11
CA TYR A 9 -16.58 -20.63 -2.39
C TYR A 9 -16.61 -22.17 -2.41
N SER A 10 -16.60 -22.88 -1.27
CA SER A 10 -16.59 -24.34 -1.27
C SER A 10 -17.93 -24.98 -1.65
N LEU A 11 -18.97 -24.17 -1.89
CA LEU A 11 -20.32 -24.62 -2.24
C LEU A 11 -20.79 -23.94 -3.53
N GLY A 12 -20.22 -24.36 -4.67
CA GLY A 12 -20.92 -24.61 -5.94
C GLY A 12 -21.97 -23.64 -6.48
N ALA A 13 -22.05 -22.40 -6.03
CA ALA A 13 -23.02 -21.42 -6.50
C ALA A 13 -22.29 -20.34 -7.29
N ARG A 14 -22.64 -20.21 -8.56
CA ARG A 14 -22.41 -19.01 -9.37
C ARG A 14 -23.04 -17.83 -8.62
N SER A 15 -22.30 -17.22 -7.70
CA SER A 15 -22.72 -16.02 -6.99
C SER A 15 -22.82 -14.88 -8.00
N ALA A 16 -23.87 -14.07 -7.85
CA ALA A 16 -24.09 -12.89 -8.67
C ALA A 16 -22.79 -12.07 -8.75
N SER A 17 -22.35 -11.85 -9.98
CA SER A 17 -21.07 -11.21 -10.26
C SER A 17 -21.19 -9.73 -9.96
N VAL A 18 -20.92 -9.30 -8.73
CA VAL A 18 -20.76 -7.88 -8.41
C VAL A 18 -19.60 -7.34 -9.26
N PRO A 19 -19.88 -6.48 -10.26
CA PRO A 19 -18.86 -6.03 -11.19
C PRO A 19 -17.91 -5.03 -10.52
N LEU A 20 -16.63 -5.10 -10.85
CA LEU A 20 -15.62 -4.15 -10.40
C LEU A 20 -15.09 -3.34 -11.57
N LYS A 21 -15.09 -2.01 -11.41
CA LYS A 21 -14.53 -1.11 -12.41
C LYS A 21 -13.00 -1.19 -12.38
N ALA A 22 -12.36 -1.31 -13.54
CA ALA A 22 -10.90 -1.34 -13.66
C ALA A 22 -10.23 -0.10 -13.05
N GLU A 23 -10.87 1.07 -13.17
CA GLU A 23 -10.41 2.33 -12.56
C GLU A 23 -10.37 2.28 -11.03
N VAL A 24 -11.29 1.55 -10.41
CA VAL A 24 -11.30 1.35 -8.95
C VAL A 24 -10.12 0.46 -8.59
N LEU A 25 -9.95 -0.67 -9.28
CA LEU A 25 -8.88 -1.65 -9.02
C LEU A 25 -7.46 -1.08 -9.21
N ALA A 26 -7.27 -0.19 -10.18
CA ALA A 26 -5.98 0.47 -10.40
C ALA A 26 -5.48 1.24 -9.17
N LYS A 27 -6.41 1.74 -8.33
CA LYS A 27 -6.14 2.47 -7.10
C LYS A 27 -6.05 1.59 -5.85
N ILE A 28 -6.32 0.29 -5.97
CA ILE A 28 -6.26 -0.64 -4.84
C ILE A 28 -4.83 -1.16 -4.70
N ASN A 29 -4.25 -0.92 -3.54
CA ASN A 29 -2.94 -1.46 -3.20
C ASN A 29 -3.10 -2.86 -2.65
N VAL A 30 -2.21 -3.76 -3.06
CA VAL A 30 -2.11 -5.11 -2.51
C VAL A 30 -0.67 -5.45 -2.18
N THR A 31 -0.47 -6.32 -1.21
CA THR A 31 0.82 -6.76 -0.68
C THR A 31 0.81 -8.26 -0.47
N SER A 32 1.97 -8.94 -0.36
CA SER A 32 1.96 -10.33 0.10
C SER A 32 1.47 -10.36 1.54
N GLY A 33 0.55 -11.27 1.84
CA GLY A 33 0.10 -11.50 3.22
C GLY A 33 1.17 -12.03 4.16
N ARG A 34 2.44 -12.10 3.73
CA ARG A 34 3.55 -12.69 4.47
C ARG A 34 4.25 -11.69 5.38
N ARG A 35 4.19 -10.39 5.12
CA ARG A 35 4.63 -9.27 5.98
C ARG A 35 3.96 -8.00 5.45
N GLY A 36 2.93 -7.51 6.16
CA GLY A 36 2.14 -6.36 5.74
C GLY A 36 3.02 -5.13 5.49
N GLY A 37 2.80 -4.48 4.34
CA GLY A 37 3.45 -3.22 4.03
C GLY A 37 2.77 -2.50 2.86
N ASN A 38 2.87 -1.16 2.82
CA ASN A 38 2.17 -0.31 1.86
C ASN A 38 3.06 0.06 0.66
N ILE A 39 3.09 -0.77 -0.38
CA ILE A 39 3.88 -0.51 -1.59
C ILE A 39 3.36 0.68 -2.43
N GLY A 40 2.11 1.12 -2.21
CA GLY A 40 1.48 2.14 -3.04
C GLY A 40 2.31 3.42 -3.17
N LEU A 41 3.07 3.76 -2.12
CA LEU A 41 3.91 4.96 -2.08
C LEU A 41 5.04 4.95 -3.13
N LEU A 42 5.49 3.76 -3.53
CA LEU A 42 6.66 3.56 -4.38
C LEU A 42 6.29 3.19 -5.82
N LYS A 43 5.00 3.00 -6.14
CA LYS A 43 4.55 2.46 -7.42
C LYS A 43 4.57 3.48 -8.56
N ASP A 44 4.22 4.73 -8.28
CA ASP A 44 4.04 5.76 -9.32
C ASP A 44 5.27 6.67 -9.50
N GLY A 45 6.36 6.42 -8.75
CA GLY A 45 7.62 7.19 -8.83
C GLY A 45 7.52 8.65 -8.36
N ARG A 46 6.31 9.11 -8.04
CA ARG A 46 6.05 10.39 -7.40
C ARG A 46 5.70 10.20 -5.95
N ILE A 47 6.47 10.88 -5.12
CA ILE A 47 6.34 10.84 -3.68
C ILE A 47 5.77 12.17 -3.21
N ASP A 48 4.52 12.13 -2.76
CA ASP A 48 3.88 13.29 -2.17
C ASP A 48 4.31 13.44 -0.71
N TRP A 49 5.39 14.19 -0.52
CA TRP A 49 5.95 14.45 0.80
C TRP A 49 4.95 15.26 1.67
N PRO A 50 4.76 14.90 2.95
CA PRO A 50 4.03 15.72 3.91
C PRO A 50 4.60 17.12 4.05
N LEU A 51 3.76 18.10 4.39
CA LEU A 51 4.13 19.53 4.43
C LEU A 51 5.38 19.80 5.30
N LEU A 52 5.51 19.11 6.43
CA LEU A 52 6.67 19.25 7.31
C LEU A 52 7.96 18.74 6.64
N LEU A 53 7.89 17.61 5.94
CA LEU A 53 9.01 17.02 5.23
C LEU A 53 9.38 17.82 3.96
N ARG A 54 8.49 18.65 3.42
CA ARG A 54 8.78 19.58 2.29
C ARG A 54 9.75 20.71 2.65
N ARG A 55 10.02 20.93 3.93
CA ARG A 55 10.88 22.03 4.38
C ARG A 55 12.35 21.81 4.02
N LYS A 56 13.10 22.92 3.93
CA LYS A 56 14.53 22.92 3.60
C LYS A 56 15.37 22.03 4.52
N ALA A 57 14.98 21.93 5.80
CA ALA A 57 15.66 21.09 6.80
C ALA A 57 15.74 19.60 6.42
N PHE A 58 14.83 19.11 5.56
CA PHE A 58 14.78 17.72 5.10
C PHE A 58 15.18 17.56 3.63
N SER A 59 15.58 18.64 2.94
CA SER A 59 15.85 18.62 1.49
C SER A 59 16.87 17.57 1.08
N LYS A 60 18.04 17.54 1.75
CA LYS A 60 19.11 16.58 1.50
C LYS A 60 18.59 15.13 1.55
N GLU A 61 17.91 14.77 2.63
CA GLU A 61 17.44 13.40 2.83
C GLU A 61 16.33 13.05 1.85
N ARG A 62 15.39 13.98 1.58
CA ARG A 62 14.36 13.77 0.56
C ARG A 62 14.96 13.53 -0.81
N ASP A 63 15.93 14.34 -1.22
CA ASP A 63 16.51 14.26 -2.56
C ASP A 63 17.29 12.93 -2.72
N GLN A 64 18.00 12.52 -1.66
CA GLN A 64 18.63 11.20 -1.60
C GLN A 64 17.60 10.06 -1.71
N THR A 65 16.51 10.11 -0.94
CA THR A 65 15.43 9.11 -1.00
C THR A 65 14.77 9.06 -2.38
N ASN A 66 14.47 10.22 -2.99
CA ASN A 66 13.88 10.28 -4.34
C ASN A 66 14.82 9.64 -5.38
N GLY A 67 16.12 9.96 -5.32
CA GLY A 67 17.11 9.40 -6.25
C GLY A 67 17.29 7.89 -6.09
N LEU A 68 17.25 7.39 -4.86
CA LEU A 68 17.31 5.95 -4.58
C LEU A 68 16.04 5.23 -5.07
N ILE A 69 14.86 5.80 -4.87
CA ILE A 69 13.60 5.20 -5.34
C ILE A 69 13.57 5.13 -6.86
N ALA A 70 13.98 6.18 -7.56
CA ALA A 70 14.08 6.17 -9.01
C ALA A 70 15.03 5.07 -9.51
N ARG A 71 16.19 4.89 -8.85
CA ARG A 71 17.12 3.80 -9.19
C ARG A 71 16.52 2.42 -8.92
N ALA A 72 15.87 2.22 -7.77
CA ALA A 72 15.21 0.96 -7.43
C ALA A 72 14.11 0.60 -8.43
N GLN A 73 13.33 1.58 -8.91
CA GLN A 73 12.31 1.37 -9.95
C GLN A 73 12.93 0.97 -11.29
N ASN A 74 14.00 1.64 -11.71
CA ASN A 74 14.71 1.30 -12.95
C ASN A 74 15.29 -0.11 -12.90
N GLN A 75 15.87 -0.51 -11.76
CA GLN A 75 16.36 -1.88 -11.56
C GLN A 75 15.20 -2.88 -11.53
N ALA A 76 14.12 -2.59 -10.82
CA ALA A 76 12.94 -3.46 -10.78
C ALA A 76 12.34 -3.72 -12.16
N ALA A 77 12.36 -2.73 -13.06
CA ALA A 77 11.95 -2.90 -14.45
C ALA A 77 12.84 -3.90 -15.22
N GLN A 78 14.09 -4.08 -14.80
CA GLN A 78 15.04 -5.09 -15.30
C GLN A 78 14.89 -6.44 -14.58
N GLY A 79 13.99 -6.55 -13.60
CA GLY A 79 13.63 -7.81 -12.92
C GLY A 79 14.39 -8.09 -11.62
N GLN A 80 15.32 -7.22 -11.21
CA GLN A 80 16.09 -7.38 -9.98
C GLN A 80 16.26 -6.03 -9.28
N ILE A 81 16.34 -6.00 -7.95
CA ILE A 81 16.73 -4.81 -7.19
C ILE A 81 18.02 -5.14 -6.46
N ASP A 82 19.00 -4.26 -6.56
CA ASP A 82 20.28 -4.41 -5.87
C ASP A 82 20.10 -4.25 -4.36
N ALA A 83 20.75 -5.13 -3.60
CA ALA A 83 20.71 -5.11 -2.15
C ALA A 83 21.30 -3.80 -1.59
N GLU A 84 22.36 -3.27 -2.22
CA GLU A 84 22.99 -2.01 -1.80
C GLU A 84 22.00 -0.83 -1.88
N ILE A 85 21.16 -0.79 -2.93
CA ILE A 85 20.13 0.25 -3.08
C ILE A 85 19.05 0.14 -2.00
N LEU A 86 18.68 -1.09 -1.61
CA LEU A 86 17.72 -1.31 -0.53
C LEU A 86 18.29 -0.89 0.82
N GLU A 87 19.55 -1.22 1.11
CA GLU A 87 20.25 -0.81 2.33
C GLU A 87 20.38 0.72 2.42
N ASP A 88 20.71 1.38 1.31
CA ASP A 88 20.75 2.83 1.21
C ASP A 88 19.37 3.47 1.44
N LEU A 89 18.30 2.88 0.90
CA LEU A 89 16.93 3.35 1.10
C LEU A 89 16.51 3.27 2.57
N ILE A 90 16.79 2.14 3.22
CA ILE A 90 16.50 1.93 4.64
C ILE A 90 17.28 2.95 5.47
N SER A 91 18.55 3.16 5.16
CA SER A 91 19.39 4.15 5.84
C SER A 91 18.87 5.57 5.68
N ALA A 92 18.45 5.96 4.47
CA ALA A 92 17.86 7.27 4.21
C ALA A 92 16.52 7.47 4.95
N ALA A 93 15.66 6.45 5.00
CA ALA A 93 14.40 6.49 5.75
C ALA A 93 14.65 6.63 7.26
N ASN A 94 15.63 5.90 7.80
CA ASN A 94 16.05 6.00 9.20
C ASN A 94 16.60 7.40 9.55
N GLU A 95 17.34 8.02 8.64
CA GLU A 95 17.83 9.40 8.82
C GLU A 95 16.67 10.40 8.88
N LEU A 96 15.67 10.28 8.00
CA LEU A 96 14.46 11.12 8.02
C LEU A 96 13.71 10.98 9.35
N GLN A 97 13.52 9.75 9.83
CA GLN A 97 12.87 9.50 11.12
C GLN A 97 13.64 10.11 12.28
N ARG A 98 14.98 9.98 12.28
CA ARG A 98 15.84 10.56 13.32
C ARG A 98 15.75 12.07 13.33
N ARG A 99 15.78 12.71 12.15
CA ARG A 99 15.64 14.16 12.00
C ARG A 99 14.28 14.66 12.44
N LEU A 100 13.21 13.97 12.06
CA LEU A 100 11.86 14.32 12.50
C LEU A 100 11.75 14.21 14.02
N THR A 101 12.28 13.14 14.63
CA THR A 101 12.29 12.95 16.09
C THR A 101 13.09 14.06 16.80
N ASN A 102 14.24 14.44 16.25
CA ASN A 102 15.05 15.52 16.80
C ASN A 102 14.36 16.88 16.68
N LEU A 103 13.64 17.13 15.58
CA LEU A 103 12.83 18.35 15.41
C LEU A 103 11.81 18.51 16.55
N ALA A 104 11.14 17.42 16.94
CA ALA A 104 10.16 17.45 18.03
C ALA A 104 10.79 17.73 19.40
N LYS A 105 12.03 17.27 19.64
CA LYS A 105 12.78 17.56 20.87
C LYS A 105 13.20 19.03 20.96
N THR A 106 13.32 19.71 19.82
CA THR A 106 13.70 21.12 19.73
C THR A 106 12.49 22.06 19.62
N LEU A 107 11.30 21.61 20.00
CA LEU A 107 10.11 22.45 19.98
C LEU A 107 10.33 23.70 20.84
N ARG A 108 10.14 24.85 20.21
CA ARG A 108 10.20 26.18 20.81
C ARG A 108 8.88 26.90 20.54
N ASP A 109 8.59 27.94 21.31
CA ASP A 109 7.34 28.70 21.18
C ASP A 109 7.19 29.38 19.80
N ASP A 110 8.29 29.59 19.07
CA ASP A 110 8.34 30.15 17.71
C ASP A 110 8.29 29.08 16.61
N ALA A 111 7.98 27.82 16.96
CA ALA A 111 7.92 26.74 16.00
C ALA A 111 6.88 27.03 14.90
N THR A 112 7.37 27.09 13.67
CA THR A 112 6.52 27.28 12.49
C THR A 112 5.76 26.01 12.09
N TRP A 113 5.81 24.93 12.87
CA TRP A 113 5.17 23.64 12.60
C TRP A 113 4.23 23.26 13.75
N THR A 114 3.19 22.49 13.45
CA THR A 114 2.19 22.07 14.44
C THR A 114 2.33 20.59 14.82
N PRO A 115 1.83 20.15 15.98
CA PRO A 115 1.77 18.74 16.35
C PRO A 115 1.10 17.86 15.29
N THR A 116 0.04 18.36 14.63
CA THR A 116 -0.63 17.66 13.53
C THR A 116 0.32 17.41 12.36
N MET A 117 1.06 18.44 11.92
CA MET A 117 2.06 18.28 10.84
C MET A 117 3.15 17.26 11.19
N TYR A 118 3.53 17.17 12.46
CA TYR A 118 4.47 16.17 12.95
C TYR A 118 3.88 14.75 12.89
N LEU A 119 2.64 14.57 13.35
CA LEU A 119 1.94 13.28 13.30
C LEU A 119 1.76 12.80 11.85
N ASP A 120 1.39 13.70 10.93
CA ASP A 120 1.26 13.39 9.50
C ASP A 120 2.61 12.92 8.92
N ALA A 121 3.69 13.65 9.21
CA ALA A 121 5.03 13.27 8.77
C ALA A 121 5.49 11.92 9.35
N LYS A 122 5.19 11.67 10.62
CA LYS A 122 5.54 10.42 11.30
C LYS A 122 4.76 9.24 10.72
N SER A 123 3.45 9.38 10.54
CA SER A 123 2.59 8.37 9.92
C SER A 123 3.09 8.02 8.52
N TRP A 124 3.42 9.04 7.75
CA TRP A 124 3.96 8.87 6.41
C TRP A 124 5.32 8.14 6.39
N LEU A 125 6.25 8.46 7.30
CA LEU A 125 7.53 7.75 7.40
C LEU A 125 7.37 6.29 7.83
N ASN A 126 6.35 5.97 8.63
CA ASN A 126 6.01 4.58 8.95
C ASN A 126 5.51 3.85 7.70
N GLN A 127 4.69 4.50 6.87
CA GLN A 127 4.23 3.92 5.60
C GLN A 127 5.40 3.68 4.63
N LEU A 128 6.38 4.58 4.60
CA LEU A 128 7.61 4.39 3.83
C LEU A 128 8.41 3.17 4.34
N ASP A 129 8.61 3.04 5.65
CA ASP A 129 9.31 1.89 6.24
C ASP A 129 8.60 0.57 5.91
N ASP A 130 7.27 0.56 6.00
CA ASP A 130 6.44 -0.57 5.62
C ASP A 130 6.57 -0.91 4.12
N ALA A 131 6.67 0.09 3.25
CA ALA A 131 6.94 -0.12 1.82
C ALA A 131 8.33 -0.75 1.59
N LEU A 132 9.36 -0.28 2.32
CA LEU A 132 10.72 -0.81 2.22
C LEU A 132 10.82 -2.27 2.69
N LYS A 133 10.04 -2.67 3.70
CA LYS A 133 9.95 -4.09 4.11
C LYS A 133 9.39 -4.99 3.01
N VAL A 134 8.49 -4.47 2.17
CA VAL A 134 7.99 -5.21 0.98
C VAL A 134 9.10 -5.34 -0.06
N LEU A 135 9.92 -4.30 -0.24
CA LEU A 135 11.04 -4.34 -1.18
C LEU A 135 12.20 -5.24 -0.76
N GLN A 136 12.26 -5.67 0.50
CA GLN A 136 13.22 -6.68 0.96
C GLN A 136 12.79 -8.12 0.62
N GLN A 137 11.58 -8.32 0.07
CA GLN A 137 11.11 -9.66 -0.27
C GLN A 137 11.75 -10.15 -1.58
N PRO A 138 11.94 -11.47 -1.75
CA PRO A 138 12.58 -12.02 -2.96
C PRO A 138 11.91 -11.64 -4.28
N ASP A 139 10.63 -11.26 -4.25
CA ASP A 139 9.82 -10.85 -5.40
C ASP A 139 9.52 -9.35 -5.43
N ALA A 140 10.33 -8.52 -4.76
CA ALA A 140 10.21 -7.05 -4.73
C ALA A 140 10.03 -6.39 -6.11
N ALA A 141 10.73 -6.87 -7.14
CA ALA A 141 10.62 -6.34 -8.50
C ALA A 141 9.19 -6.49 -9.07
N ALA A 142 8.47 -7.56 -8.72
CA ALA A 142 7.09 -7.78 -9.14
C ALA A 142 6.10 -6.81 -8.47
N TYR A 143 6.45 -6.26 -7.31
CA TYR A 143 5.65 -5.25 -6.63
C TYR A 143 5.80 -3.86 -7.26
N LEU A 144 7.02 -3.45 -7.61
CA LEU A 144 7.28 -2.15 -8.26
C LEU A 144 6.81 -2.11 -9.72
N THR A 145 6.89 -3.23 -10.44
CA THR A 145 6.43 -3.32 -11.84
C THR A 145 4.90 -3.46 -11.99
N GLY A 146 4.16 -3.55 -10.88
CA GLY A 146 2.72 -3.72 -10.91
C GLY A 146 2.26 -5.11 -11.37
N LYS A 147 3.16 -6.11 -11.42
CA LYS A 147 2.80 -7.51 -11.68
C LYS A 147 1.76 -8.01 -10.68
N TYR A 148 1.83 -7.55 -9.43
CA TYR A 148 0.86 -7.85 -8.38
C TYR A 148 -0.28 -6.83 -8.26
N ALA A 149 -0.61 -6.04 -9.27
CA ALA A 149 -1.80 -5.18 -9.20
C ALA A 149 -3.09 -5.99 -8.95
N ALA A 150 -4.05 -5.42 -8.20
CA ALA A 150 -5.38 -5.99 -8.05
C ALA A 150 -6.03 -6.16 -9.43
N ARG A 151 -6.52 -7.37 -9.73
CA ARG A 151 -7.07 -7.75 -11.05
C ARG A 151 -8.35 -8.57 -10.89
N GLY A 152 -9.23 -8.44 -11.87
CA GLY A 152 -10.52 -9.14 -11.94
C GLY A 152 -11.61 -8.20 -12.43
N SER A 153 -12.58 -8.71 -13.17
CA SER A 153 -13.74 -7.93 -13.61
C SER A 153 -14.87 -7.96 -12.57
N THR A 154 -14.73 -8.81 -11.55
CA THR A 154 -15.75 -9.12 -10.54
C THR A 154 -15.10 -9.26 -9.17
N VAL A 155 -15.89 -9.12 -8.10
CA VAL A 155 -15.42 -9.34 -6.72
C VAL A 155 -14.89 -10.78 -6.55
N ALA A 156 -15.56 -11.77 -7.14
CA ALA A 156 -15.14 -13.17 -7.06
C ALA A 156 -13.78 -13.40 -7.72
N GLU A 157 -13.58 -12.86 -8.93
CA GLU A 157 -12.30 -12.94 -9.65
C GLU A 157 -11.17 -12.26 -8.89
N LEU A 158 -11.44 -11.08 -8.30
CA LEU A 158 -10.47 -10.37 -7.48
C LEU A 158 -10.04 -11.21 -6.28
N VAL A 159 -10.99 -11.74 -5.51
CA VAL A 159 -10.70 -12.55 -4.32
C VAL A 159 -9.94 -13.82 -4.70
N GLN A 160 -10.30 -14.46 -5.82
CA GLN A 160 -9.60 -15.64 -6.32
C GLN A 160 -8.17 -15.33 -6.75
N TYR A 161 -7.97 -14.24 -7.51
CA TYR A 161 -6.65 -13.78 -7.92
C TYR A 161 -5.78 -13.49 -6.69
N MET A 162 -6.31 -12.78 -5.70
CA MET A 162 -5.59 -12.47 -4.47
C MET A 162 -5.26 -13.73 -3.67
N LYS A 163 -6.19 -14.67 -3.52
CA LYS A 163 -5.95 -15.95 -2.83
C LYS A 163 -4.87 -16.79 -3.52
N HIS A 164 -4.94 -16.92 -4.84
CA HIS A 164 -3.98 -17.70 -5.62
C HIS A 164 -2.57 -17.13 -5.53
N ASN A 165 -2.44 -15.80 -5.54
CA ASN A 165 -1.16 -15.11 -5.48
C ASN A 165 -0.72 -14.76 -4.04
N GLY A 166 -1.44 -15.20 -3.01
CA GLY A 166 -1.11 -14.91 -1.61
C GLY A 166 -1.15 -13.42 -1.24
N LEU A 167 -1.98 -12.64 -1.94
CA LEU A 167 -2.10 -11.20 -1.78
C LEU A 167 -3.13 -10.83 -0.70
N GLN A 168 -2.88 -9.71 -0.04
CA GLN A 168 -3.79 -9.05 0.89
C GLN A 168 -3.94 -7.58 0.50
N PHE A 169 -5.06 -6.96 0.87
CA PHE A 169 -5.23 -5.53 0.69
C PHE A 169 -4.20 -4.78 1.54
N ALA A 170 -3.49 -3.86 0.91
CA ALA A 170 -2.60 -2.93 1.59
C ALA A 170 -3.38 -1.67 1.99
N PRO A 171 -2.86 -0.86 2.95
CA PRO A 171 -3.50 0.38 3.35
C PRO A 171 -3.77 1.34 2.18
N CYS A 172 -4.87 2.08 2.30
CA CYS A 172 -5.21 3.16 1.38
C CYS A 172 -4.19 4.30 1.53
N LEU A 173 -3.72 4.85 0.40
CA LEU A 173 -3.00 6.13 0.38
C LEU A 173 -3.98 7.30 0.35
N ALA A 174 -3.51 8.49 0.74
CA ALA A 174 -4.28 9.72 0.61
C ALA A 174 -4.75 9.92 -0.85
N GLY A 175 -6.04 10.17 -1.05
CA GLY A 175 -6.68 10.30 -2.37
C GLY A 175 -7.21 8.99 -2.97
N GLY A 176 -7.00 7.85 -2.31
CA GLY A 176 -7.53 6.53 -2.70
C GLY A 176 -8.86 6.16 -2.02
N GLU A 177 -9.37 6.98 -1.10
CA GLU A 177 -10.43 6.63 -0.16
C GLU A 177 -11.73 6.27 -0.89
N ALA A 178 -12.06 7.00 -1.95
CA ALA A 178 -13.24 6.73 -2.77
C ALA A 178 -13.19 5.35 -3.43
N ALA A 179 -12.02 4.91 -3.90
CA ALA A 179 -11.83 3.60 -4.51
C ALA A 179 -11.93 2.49 -3.46
N TYR A 180 -11.31 2.67 -2.29
CA TYR A 180 -11.41 1.72 -1.18
C TYR A 180 -12.84 1.60 -0.65
N MET A 181 -13.58 2.71 -0.56
CA MET A 181 -15.00 2.69 -0.18
C MET A 181 -15.87 2.01 -1.22
N ALA A 182 -15.61 2.23 -2.51
CA ALA A 182 -16.32 1.55 -3.60
C ALA A 182 -16.07 0.03 -3.55
N LEU A 183 -14.81 -0.39 -3.37
CA LEU A 183 -14.46 -1.80 -3.22
C LEU A 183 -15.10 -2.41 -1.96
N TYR A 184 -15.08 -1.71 -0.83
CA TYR A 184 -15.70 -2.18 0.41
C TYR A 184 -17.20 -2.43 0.23
N ARG A 185 -17.91 -1.51 -0.44
CA ARG A 185 -19.34 -1.68 -0.76
C ARG A 185 -19.55 -2.91 -1.64
N ALA A 186 -18.76 -3.07 -2.71
CA ALA A 186 -18.83 -4.21 -3.60
C ALA A 186 -18.57 -5.55 -2.88
N LEU A 187 -17.57 -5.60 -1.98
CA LEU A 187 -17.28 -6.78 -1.15
C LEU A 187 -18.42 -7.11 -0.21
N ARG A 188 -19.02 -6.09 0.41
CA ARG A 188 -20.18 -6.26 1.30
C ARG A 188 -21.40 -6.77 0.53
N ASP A 189 -21.68 -6.19 -0.63
CA ASP A 189 -22.83 -6.59 -1.45
C ASP A 189 -22.65 -8.05 -1.92
N TYR A 190 -21.43 -8.43 -2.34
CA TYR A 190 -21.07 -9.82 -2.66
C TYR A 190 -21.25 -10.78 -1.47
N ASP A 191 -20.88 -10.37 -0.25
CA ASP A 191 -21.08 -11.15 0.97
C ASP A 191 -22.58 -11.32 1.30
N THR A 192 -23.39 -10.29 1.10
CA THR A 192 -24.85 -10.38 1.30
C THR A 192 -25.55 -11.27 0.26
N GLU A 193 -25.10 -11.24 -0.99
CA GLU A 193 -25.59 -12.12 -2.06
C GLU A 193 -25.15 -13.58 -1.83
N GLY A 194 -23.90 -13.79 -1.44
CA GLY A 194 -23.37 -15.11 -1.05
C GLY A 194 -24.05 -15.68 0.20
N GLY A 195 -24.33 -14.84 1.21
CA GLY A 195 -25.06 -15.22 2.41
C GLY A 195 -26.55 -15.51 2.17
N SER A 196 -27.14 -14.98 1.10
CA SER A 196 -28.52 -15.27 0.70
C SER A 196 -28.66 -16.63 0.02
N ALA A 197 -27.60 -17.13 -0.64
CA ALA A 197 -27.57 -18.46 -1.24
C ALA A 197 -27.44 -19.61 -0.20
N VAL A 198 -27.04 -19.30 1.04
CA VAL A 198 -26.70 -20.30 2.08
C VAL A 198 -27.83 -20.50 3.11
N ARG A 199 -28.93 -19.74 3.06
CA ARG A 199 -30.08 -19.97 3.97
C ARG A 199 -31.04 -21.01 3.37
N PRO A 200 -31.14 -22.24 3.91
CA PRO A 200 -32.27 -23.10 3.58
C PRO A 200 -33.54 -22.45 4.13
N ARG A 201 -34.58 -22.36 3.30
CA ARG A 201 -35.93 -22.01 3.75
C ARG A 201 -36.30 -22.95 4.91
N ARG A 202 -36.57 -22.37 6.07
CA ARG A 202 -37.38 -23.00 7.13
C ARG A 202 -38.60 -22.13 7.33
#